data_AF-A0AAJ2ABJ6-F1
#
_entry.id   AF-A0AAJ2ABJ6-F1
#
_cell.length_a   1.000
_cell.length_b   1.000
_cell.length_c   1.000
_cell.angle_alpha   90.00
_cell.angle_beta   90.00
_cell.angle_gamma   90.00
#
_symmetry.space_group_name_H-M   'P 1'
#
loop_
_entity.id
_entity.type
_entity.pdbx_description
1 polymer ?
#
loop_
_entity_poly.entity_id
_entity_poly.type
_entity_poly.pdbx_seq_one_letter_code
_entity_poly.pdbx_strand_id
1 'polypeptide(L)'
;MDSIFSPPSFPWFNEKAKELRRVIGTKRITHWGATNLLARMYGYAGWAELKELRSLEPPFPTEWDDQLDEFHIEERYERFLDELTAELDINDAAAKAILEKAKLSVREFIHPRAGVDDIDDFASRLTGLLKEVAPQIAAARGGQGSFRGRTIQLRR
;
A
#
# COMPACT_ATOMS: atom_id res chain seq x y z
N MET A 1 -17.28 6.85 -6.55
CA MET A 1 -17.56 6.77 -5.10
C MET A 1 -16.82 7.94 -4.47
N ASP A 2 -17.49 8.74 -3.65
CA ASP A 2 -16.86 9.84 -2.90
C ASP A 2 -16.11 9.25 -1.69
N SER A 3 -15.05 8.49 -1.96
CA SER A 3 -14.26 7.84 -0.91
C SER A 3 -13.44 8.91 -0.18
N ILE A 4 -13.80 9.17 1.08
CA ILE A 4 -13.03 10.00 2.01
C ILE A 4 -12.01 9.09 2.69
N PHE A 5 -10.74 9.45 2.59
CA PHE A 5 -9.64 8.69 3.19
C PHE A 5 -9.26 9.27 4.55
N SER A 6 -8.89 8.39 5.47
CA SER A 6 -8.33 8.83 6.75
C SER A 6 -7.05 9.62 6.52
N PRO A 7 -6.98 10.87 6.99
CA PRO A 7 -5.86 11.73 6.71
C PRO A 7 -4.75 11.43 7.72
N PRO A 8 -3.47 11.54 7.33
CA PRO A 8 -2.34 11.43 8.23
C PRO A 8 -2.27 12.62 9.19
N SER A 9 -1.43 12.53 10.22
CA SER A 9 -1.30 13.58 11.25
C SER A 9 -1.06 14.99 10.66
N PHE A 10 -1.55 16.05 11.33
CA PHE A 10 -1.33 17.43 10.84
C PHE A 10 0.13 17.83 10.65
N PRO A 11 1.08 17.45 11.53
CA PRO A 11 2.49 17.71 11.26
C PRO A 11 2.94 17.09 9.93
N TRP A 12 2.62 15.82 9.71
CA TRP A 12 2.95 15.12 8.46
C TRP A 12 2.26 15.77 7.26
N PHE A 13 0.96 16.09 7.37
CA PHE A 13 0.19 16.71 6.31
C PHE A 13 0.79 18.05 5.89
N ASN A 14 1.18 18.89 6.87
CA ASN A 14 1.82 20.16 6.60
C ASN A 14 3.20 20.01 5.96
N GLU A 15 4.00 19.02 6.39
CA GLU A 15 5.29 18.71 5.74
C GLU A 15 5.08 18.26 4.29
N LYS A 16 4.11 17.37 4.05
CA LYS A 16 3.83 16.89 2.71
C LYS A 16 3.23 17.94 1.79
N ALA A 17 2.40 18.85 2.30
CA ALA A 17 1.94 19.98 1.50
C ALA A 17 3.11 20.90 1.07
N LYS A 18 4.13 21.06 1.92
CA LYS A 18 5.36 21.79 1.57
C LYS A 18 6.17 21.05 0.52
N GLU A 19 6.37 19.74 0.67
CA GLU A 19 7.10 18.92 -0.30
C GLU A 19 6.36 18.85 -1.64
N LEU A 20 5.05 18.68 -1.63
CA LEU A 20 4.20 18.72 -2.82
C LEU A 20 4.37 20.05 -3.56
N ARG A 21 4.30 21.18 -2.84
CA ARG A 21 4.57 22.49 -3.42
C ARG A 21 5.98 22.61 -3.99
N ARG A 22 6.99 22.08 -3.29
CA ARG A 22 8.38 22.11 -3.75
C ARG A 22 8.55 21.35 -5.06
N VAL A 23 7.93 20.18 -5.18
CA VAL A 23 8.00 19.33 -6.38
C VAL A 23 7.23 19.93 -7.56
N ILE A 24 6.01 20.45 -7.33
CA ILE A 24 5.21 21.13 -8.35
C ILE A 24 5.89 22.44 -8.80
N GLY A 25 6.50 23.14 -7.85
CA GLY A 25 7.18 24.41 -8.04
C GLY A 25 6.37 25.58 -7.52
N THR A 26 7.04 26.49 -6.79
CA THR A 26 6.43 27.62 -6.08
C THR A 26 5.78 28.67 -6.99
N LYS A 27 6.11 28.67 -8.29
CA LYS A 27 5.50 29.53 -9.32
C LYS A 27 4.17 28.97 -9.85
N ARG A 28 3.96 27.66 -9.74
CA ARG A 28 2.76 26.97 -10.27
C ARG A 28 1.66 26.87 -9.23
N ILE A 29 2.03 26.73 -7.95
CA ILE A 29 1.06 26.60 -6.87
C ILE A 29 1.49 27.36 -5.61
N THR A 30 0.51 28.00 -4.96
CA THR A 30 0.71 28.67 -3.67
C THR A 30 0.81 27.64 -2.54
N HIS A 31 1.22 28.09 -1.34
CA HIS A 31 1.19 27.20 -0.17
C HIS A 31 -0.21 26.69 0.12
N TRP A 32 -1.19 27.61 0.19
CA TRP A 32 -2.59 27.26 0.42
C TRP A 32 -3.18 26.40 -0.70
N GLY A 33 -2.78 26.64 -1.96
CA GLY A 33 -3.16 25.79 -3.08
C GLY A 33 -2.67 24.35 -2.89
N ALA A 34 -1.41 24.15 -2.52
CA ALA A 34 -0.87 22.82 -2.28
C ALA A 34 -1.51 22.12 -1.05
N THR A 35 -1.81 22.88 0.00
CA THR A 35 -2.52 22.36 1.19
C THR A 35 -3.95 21.94 0.84
N ASN A 36 -4.67 22.72 0.04
CA ASN A 36 -6.02 22.38 -0.41
C ASN A 36 -6.01 21.21 -1.39
N LEU A 37 -5.07 21.19 -2.34
CA LEU A 37 -4.90 20.07 -3.26
C LEU A 37 -4.65 18.77 -2.49
N LEU A 38 -3.77 18.78 -1.49
CA LEU A 38 -3.52 17.60 -0.66
C LEU A 38 -4.77 17.19 0.12
N ALA A 39 -5.60 18.12 0.59
CA ALA A 39 -6.86 17.78 1.24
C ALA A 39 -7.83 17.09 0.26
N ARG A 40 -7.94 17.57 -0.99
CA ARG A 40 -8.78 16.94 -2.03
C ARG A 40 -8.30 15.57 -2.46
N MET A 41 -6.98 15.38 -2.51
CA MET A 41 -6.37 14.05 -2.69
C MET A 41 -6.88 13.06 -1.63
N TYR A 42 -6.99 13.47 -0.37
CA TYR A 42 -7.56 12.64 0.70
C TYR A 42 -9.10 12.59 0.73
N GLY A 43 -9.78 13.22 -0.24
CA GLY A 43 -11.23 13.17 -0.37
C GLY A 43 -12.02 14.28 0.30
N TYR A 44 -11.35 15.32 0.81
CA TYR A 44 -11.99 16.49 1.41
C TYR A 44 -12.11 17.62 0.39
N ALA A 45 -13.19 18.40 0.41
CA ALA A 45 -13.36 19.61 -0.40
C ALA A 45 -12.21 20.63 -0.23
N GLY A 46 -11.53 20.61 0.92
CA GLY A 46 -10.31 21.39 1.14
C GLY A 46 -9.79 21.32 2.57
N TRP A 47 -8.79 22.15 2.86
CA TRP A 47 -8.14 22.19 4.18
C TRP A 47 -9.11 22.52 5.31
N ALA A 48 -10.10 23.39 5.07
CA ALA A 48 -11.06 23.80 6.08
C ALA A 48 -11.90 22.63 6.61
N GLU A 49 -12.44 21.82 5.70
CA GLU A 49 -13.24 20.63 6.04
C GLU A 49 -12.39 19.59 6.78
N LEU A 50 -11.18 19.32 6.29
CA LEU A 50 -10.24 18.41 6.95
C LEU A 50 -9.93 18.88 8.39
N LYS A 51 -9.75 20.19 8.57
CA LYS A 51 -9.47 20.78 9.89
C LYS A 51 -10.67 20.67 10.84
N GLU A 52 -11.88 20.89 10.33
CA GLU A 52 -13.12 20.81 11.08
C GLU A 52 -13.37 19.39 11.61
N LEU A 53 -13.27 18.38 10.74
CA LEU A 53 -13.47 16.96 11.12
C LEU A 53 -12.50 16.50 12.21
N ARG A 54 -11.24 16.92 12.14
CA ARG A 54 -10.22 16.63 13.16
C ARG A 54 -10.45 17.34 14.48
N SER A 55 -11.26 18.39 14.51
CA SER A 55 -11.59 19.14 15.72
C SER A 55 -12.83 18.59 16.44
N LEU A 56 -13.54 17.64 15.84
CA LEU A 56 -14.71 16.98 16.44
C LEU A 56 -14.27 15.94 17.50
N GLU A 57 -15.12 15.70 18.50
CA GLU A 57 -14.94 14.63 19.48
C GLU A 57 -15.92 13.46 19.21
N PRO A 58 -15.44 12.20 19.16
CA PRO A 58 -14.04 11.78 19.23
C PRO A 58 -13.26 12.18 17.96
N PRO A 59 -11.94 12.41 18.07
CA PRO A 59 -11.13 12.85 16.94
C PRO A 59 -11.16 11.81 15.81
N PHE A 60 -11.30 12.30 14.57
CA PHE A 60 -11.26 11.47 13.37
C PHE A 60 -9.95 10.65 13.32
N PRO A 61 -10.02 9.32 13.07
CA PRO A 61 -8.85 8.45 13.10
C PRO A 61 -7.80 8.84 12.05
N THR A 62 -6.54 8.57 12.37
CA THR A 62 -5.41 8.81 11.48
C THR A 62 -4.91 7.46 10.99
N GLU A 63 -4.93 7.22 9.69
CA GLU A 63 -4.37 5.99 9.12
C GLU A 63 -3.11 6.33 8.33
N TRP A 64 -2.09 5.49 8.52
CA TRP A 64 -0.84 5.58 7.79
C TRP A 64 -0.91 4.70 6.53
N ASP A 65 -0.11 5.03 5.52
CA ASP A 65 -0.08 4.27 4.28
C ASP A 65 0.36 2.80 4.49
N ASP A 66 1.09 2.48 5.57
CA ASP A 66 1.50 1.12 5.99
C ASP A 66 0.41 0.33 6.74
N GLN A 67 -0.70 0.99 7.07
CA GLN A 67 -1.87 0.38 7.71
C GLN A 67 -2.99 0.05 6.73
N LEU A 68 -2.84 0.48 5.47
CA LEU A 68 -3.80 0.20 4.41
C LEU A 68 -3.45 -1.12 3.73
N ASP A 69 -4.47 -1.86 3.33
CA ASP A 69 -4.26 -2.97 2.42
C ASP A 69 -3.94 -2.46 0.99
N GLU A 70 -3.46 -3.38 0.15
CA GLU A 70 -3.06 -3.08 -1.22
C GLU A 70 -4.18 -2.43 -2.06
N PHE A 71 -5.43 -2.84 -1.83
CA PHE A 71 -6.59 -2.31 -2.55
C PHE A 71 -6.86 -0.84 -2.18
N HIS A 72 -6.83 -0.52 -0.89
CA HIS A 72 -7.05 0.86 -0.42
C HIS A 72 -5.89 1.80 -0.80
N ILE A 73 -4.66 1.27 -0.93
CA ILE A 73 -3.52 2.05 -1.44
C ILE A 73 -3.70 2.37 -2.93
N GLU A 74 -4.18 1.41 -3.73
CA GLU A 74 -4.45 1.62 -5.17
C GLU A 74 -5.57 2.65 -5.38
N GLU A 75 -6.71 2.52 -4.68
CA GLU A 75 -7.82 3.48 -4.79
C GLU A 75 -7.39 4.90 -4.38
N ARG A 76 -6.60 5.00 -3.30
CA ARG A 76 -6.01 6.28 -2.86
C ARG A 76 -5.07 6.84 -3.92
N TYR A 77 -4.21 6.01 -4.51
CA TYR A 77 -3.26 6.43 -5.51
C TYR A 77 -3.93 6.93 -6.80
N GLU A 78 -4.97 6.24 -7.28
CA GLU A 78 -5.75 6.66 -8.44
C GLU A 78 -6.40 8.03 -8.20
N ARG A 79 -7.03 8.23 -7.04
CA ARG A 79 -7.60 9.53 -6.68
C ARG A 79 -6.55 10.64 -6.66
N PHE A 80 -5.35 10.35 -6.14
CA PHE A 80 -4.27 11.33 -6.07
C PHE A 80 -3.79 11.74 -7.47
N LEU A 81 -3.78 10.81 -8.43
CA LEU A 81 -3.51 11.11 -9.82
C LEU A 81 -4.59 12.02 -10.41
N ASP A 82 -5.86 11.67 -10.25
CA ASP A 82 -6.99 12.43 -10.79
C ASP A 82 -7.00 13.89 -10.29
N GLU A 83 -6.75 14.10 -8.99
CA GLU A 83 -6.70 15.46 -8.41
C GLU A 83 -5.50 16.26 -8.93
N LEU A 84 -4.36 15.61 -9.22
CA LEU A 84 -3.19 16.28 -9.78
C LEU A 84 -3.37 16.66 -11.24
N THR A 85 -3.89 15.74 -12.04
CA THR A 85 -4.13 15.97 -13.47
C THR A 85 -5.16 17.07 -13.64
N ALA A 86 -6.23 17.06 -12.84
CA ALA A 86 -7.26 18.09 -12.84
C ALA A 86 -6.74 19.46 -12.38
N GLU A 87 -5.98 19.55 -11.28
CA GLU A 87 -5.54 20.84 -10.74
C GLU A 87 -4.42 21.48 -11.57
N LEU A 88 -3.53 20.67 -12.15
CA LEU A 88 -2.33 21.17 -12.83
C LEU A 88 -2.42 21.13 -14.35
N ASP A 89 -3.51 20.57 -14.90
CA ASP A 89 -3.69 20.31 -16.34
C ASP A 89 -2.48 19.56 -16.93
N ILE A 90 -2.15 18.44 -16.29
CA ILE A 90 -1.02 17.56 -16.67
C ILE A 90 -1.50 16.15 -16.96
N ASN A 91 -0.67 15.39 -17.68
CA ASN A 91 -0.93 13.98 -17.93
C ASN A 91 -0.56 13.09 -16.72
N ASP A 92 -1.07 11.87 -16.73
CA ASP A 92 -0.87 10.86 -15.67
C ASP A 92 0.60 10.58 -15.40
N ALA A 93 1.44 10.56 -16.45
CA ALA A 93 2.88 10.32 -16.29
C ALA A 93 3.56 11.43 -15.48
N ALA A 94 3.18 12.68 -15.71
CA ALA A 94 3.69 13.82 -14.96
C ALA A 94 3.14 13.83 -13.52
N ALA A 95 1.86 13.52 -13.34
CA ALA A 95 1.24 13.39 -12.01
C ALA A 95 1.92 12.29 -11.18
N LYS A 96 2.16 11.12 -11.79
CA LYS A 96 2.90 10.01 -11.19
C LYS A 96 4.30 10.43 -10.74
N ALA A 97 5.05 11.13 -11.59
CA ALA A 97 6.38 11.61 -11.25
C ALA A 97 6.38 12.62 -10.08
N ILE A 98 5.30 13.39 -9.91
CA ILE A 98 5.12 14.29 -8.77
C ILE A 98 4.87 13.48 -7.49
N LEU A 99 3.97 12.49 -7.54
CA LEU A 99 3.66 11.62 -6.39
C LEU A 99 4.88 10.83 -5.91
N GLU A 100 5.66 10.27 -6.84
CA GLU A 100 6.91 9.56 -6.56
C GLU A 100 7.92 10.47 -5.85
N LYS A 101 8.12 11.68 -6.36
CA LYS A 101 9.05 12.67 -5.75
C LYS A 101 8.57 13.19 -4.40
N ALA A 102 7.27 13.43 -4.26
CA ALA A 102 6.66 13.88 -2.99
C ALA A 102 6.53 12.73 -1.97
N LYS A 103 6.75 11.49 -2.40
CA LYS A 103 6.57 10.25 -1.61
C LYS A 103 5.17 10.22 -0.98
N LEU A 104 4.14 10.34 -1.82
CA LEU A 104 2.73 10.32 -1.45
C LEU A 104 2.06 9.07 -2.02
N SER A 105 1.57 8.18 -1.15
CA SER A 105 0.85 6.96 -1.54
C SER A 105 1.60 6.08 -2.56
N VAL A 106 2.94 6.07 -2.51
CA VAL A 106 3.77 5.37 -3.51
C VAL A 106 3.99 3.93 -3.08
N ARG A 107 3.39 3.00 -3.84
CA ARG A 107 3.42 1.54 -3.61
C ARG A 107 4.83 0.98 -3.36
N GLU A 108 5.83 1.43 -4.11
CA GLU A 108 7.22 0.96 -4.00
C GLU A 108 7.88 1.24 -2.64
N PHE A 109 7.34 2.17 -1.85
CA PHE A 109 7.82 2.45 -0.50
C PHE A 109 7.12 1.63 0.60
N ILE A 110 5.99 1.00 0.29
CA ILE A 110 5.11 0.32 1.27
C ILE A 110 5.17 -1.20 1.07
N HIS A 111 5.06 -1.63 -0.19
CA HIS A 111 5.24 -3.02 -0.60
C HIS A 111 6.29 -3.03 -1.71
N PRO A 112 7.58 -3.26 -1.40
CA PRO A 112 8.55 -3.54 -2.44
C PRO A 112 8.01 -4.72 -3.23
N ARG A 113 7.87 -4.56 -4.56
CA ARG A 113 7.49 -5.69 -5.42
C ARG A 113 8.41 -6.84 -5.06
N ALA A 114 7.85 -7.99 -4.68
CA ALA A 114 8.63 -9.21 -4.57
C ALA A 114 9.45 -9.32 -5.84
N GLY A 115 10.77 -9.39 -5.71
CA GLY A 115 11.62 -9.58 -6.87
C GLY A 115 11.15 -10.84 -7.59
N VAL A 116 11.29 -10.90 -8.91
CA VAL A 116 11.08 -12.17 -9.64
C VAL A 116 11.91 -13.29 -9.00
N ASP A 117 13.07 -12.92 -8.45
CA ASP A 117 13.96 -13.77 -7.65
C ASP A 117 13.32 -14.33 -6.36
N ASP A 118 12.43 -13.59 -5.68
CA ASP A 118 11.77 -14.05 -4.45
C ASP A 118 10.69 -15.11 -4.74
N ILE A 119 10.01 -14.97 -5.89
CA ILE A 119 9.00 -15.94 -6.35
C ILE A 119 9.68 -17.22 -6.82
N ASP A 120 10.80 -17.11 -7.53
CA ASP A 120 11.57 -18.26 -7.98
C ASP A 120 12.27 -18.99 -6.81
N ASP A 121 12.75 -18.26 -5.79
CA ASP A 121 13.30 -18.86 -4.57
C ASP A 121 12.19 -19.53 -3.74
N PHE A 122 11.02 -18.92 -3.60
CA PHE A 122 9.87 -19.56 -2.95
C PHE A 122 9.40 -20.80 -3.70
N ALA A 123 9.27 -20.74 -5.03
CA ALA A 123 8.88 -21.87 -5.87
C ALA A 123 9.92 -23.01 -5.79
N SER A 124 11.21 -22.68 -5.74
CA SER A 124 12.30 -23.63 -5.58
C SER A 124 12.26 -24.31 -4.21
N ARG A 125 12.05 -23.54 -3.13
CA ARG A 125 11.89 -24.06 -1.76
C ARG A 125 10.65 -24.93 -1.61
N LEU A 126 9.52 -24.51 -2.18
CA LEU A 126 8.28 -25.28 -2.18
C LEU A 126 8.44 -26.60 -2.93
N THR A 127 9.12 -26.56 -4.08
CA THR A 127 9.43 -27.77 -4.86
C THR A 127 10.38 -28.71 -4.11
N GLY A 128 11.36 -28.17 -3.39
CA GLY A 128 12.24 -28.93 -2.49
C GLY A 128 11.45 -29.63 -1.39
N LEU A 129 10.61 -28.89 -0.68
CA LEU A 129 9.72 -29.40 0.38
C LEU A 129 8.77 -30.49 -0.13
N LEU A 130 8.15 -30.29 -1.29
CA LEU A 130 7.25 -31.28 -1.88
C LEU A 130 7.99 -32.58 -2.27
N LYS A 131 9.25 -32.49 -2.72
CA LYS A 131 10.08 -33.68 -2.98
C LYS A 131 10.46 -34.42 -1.70
N GLU A 132 10.72 -33.72 -0.60
CA GLU A 132 11.03 -34.33 0.70
C GLU A 132 9.81 -34.97 1.38
N VAL A 133 8.62 -34.40 1.17
CA VAL A 133 7.37 -34.87 1.79
C VAL A 133 6.64 -35.90 0.92
N ALA A 134 6.90 -35.95 -0.40
CA ALA A 134 6.30 -36.92 -1.33
C ALA A 134 6.44 -38.41 -0.89
N PRO A 135 7.57 -38.89 -0.34
CA PRO A 135 7.69 -40.25 0.18
C PRO A 135 6.77 -40.54 1.37
N GLN A 136 6.49 -39.53 2.20
CA GLN A 136 5.62 -39.64 3.38
C GLN A 136 4.15 -39.69 2.97
N ILE A 137 3.76 -38.88 1.97
CA ILE A 137 2.42 -38.89 1.37
C ILE A 137 2.17 -40.22 0.63
N ALA A 138 3.18 -40.75 -0.05
CA ALA A 138 3.10 -42.07 -0.71
C ALA A 138 2.97 -43.20 0.31
N ALA A 139 3.74 -43.17 1.42
CA ALA A 139 3.64 -44.13 2.52
C ALA A 139 2.31 -44.05 3.30
N ALA A 140 1.64 -42.88 3.30
CA ALA A 140 0.31 -42.71 3.86
C ALA A 140 -0.82 -43.22 2.94
N ARG A 141 -0.57 -43.35 1.62
CA ARG A 141 -1.55 -43.81 0.62
C ARG A 141 -1.42 -45.28 0.21
N GLY A 142 -0.24 -45.88 0.38
CA GLY A 142 -0.01 -47.32 0.19
C GLY A 142 0.52 -47.93 1.49
N GLY A 143 -0.24 -48.85 2.09
CA GLY A 143 0.08 -49.45 3.38
C GLY A 143 1.52 -49.99 3.51
N GLN A 144 2.05 -49.84 4.72
CA GLN A 144 3.37 -50.25 5.25
C GLN A 144 4.59 -49.43 4.80
N GLY A 145 4.85 -48.35 5.53
CA GLY A 145 6.19 -47.77 5.67
C GLY A 145 6.86 -48.24 6.98
N SER A 146 8.11 -48.69 6.89
CA SER A 146 8.97 -48.99 8.06
C SER A 146 9.87 -47.79 8.36
N PHE A 147 9.86 -47.31 9.61
CA PHE A 147 10.76 -46.26 10.07
C PHE A 147 11.59 -46.78 11.24
N ARG A 148 12.93 -46.69 11.12
CA ARG A 148 13.92 -47.07 12.15
C ARG A 148 13.65 -48.44 12.80
N GLY A 149 13.35 -49.46 11.98
CA GLY A 149 13.21 -50.84 12.46
C GLY A 149 12.01 -51.12 13.36
N ARG A 150 11.02 -50.22 13.43
CA ARG A 150 9.74 -50.49 14.12
C ARG A 150 8.59 -50.52 13.12
N THR A 151 7.99 -51.70 13.01
CA THR A 151 6.74 -51.92 12.27
C THR A 151 5.60 -51.27 13.04
N ILE A 152 4.96 -50.24 12.46
CA ILE A 152 3.73 -49.66 12.99
C ILE A 152 2.56 -50.39 12.34
N GLN A 153 1.88 -51.25 13.11
CA GLN A 153 0.58 -51.80 12.73
C GLN A 153 -0.53 -50.94 13.34
N LEU A 154 -1.36 -50.35 12.50
CA LEU A 154 -2.61 -49.73 12.91
C LEU A 154 -3.72 -50.80 12.80
N ARG A 155 -4.31 -51.18 13.94
CA ARG A 155 -5.49 -52.05 13.98
C ARG A 155 -6.69 -51.31 13.39
N ARG A 156 -7.45 -52.02 12.54
CA ARG A 156 -8.73 -51.59 11.98
C ARG A 156 -9.77 -51.36 13.07
#